data_AF-A0AAN7XMU8-F1
#
_entry.id   AF-A0AAN7XMU8-F1
#
_cell.length_a   1.000
_cell.length_b   1.000
_cell.length_c   1.000
_cell.angle_alpha   90.00
_cell.angle_beta   90.00
_cell.angle_gamma   90.00
#
_symmetry.space_group_name_H-M   'P 1'
#
loop_
_entity.id
_entity.type
_entity.pdbx_description
1 polymer ?
#
loop_
_entity_poly.entity_id
_entity_poly.type
_entity_poly.pdbx_seq_one_letter_code
_entity_poly.pdbx_strand_id
1 'polypeptide(L)' 'MMQPLLPLLLLGLLRPFTAGCPLTQQCESTDGDIYRYQAKTLNDSRTVNFSDYRGTSVLFINVATY' A
#
# COMPACT_ATOMS: atom_id res chain seq x y z
N MET A 1 -12.45 -41.55 -24.23
CA MET A 1 -13.13 -40.29 -23.81
C MET A 1 -12.76 -40.01 -22.36
N MET A 2 -11.76 -39.18 -22.05
CA MET A 2 -11.55 -38.49 -20.74
C MET A 2 -10.28 -37.62 -20.84
N GLN A 3 -10.37 -36.46 -21.52
CA GLN A 3 -9.26 -35.49 -21.51
C GLN A 3 -9.63 -33.99 -21.60
N PRO A 4 -10.83 -33.52 -21.18
CA PRO A 4 -11.07 -32.08 -21.04
C PRO A 4 -10.63 -31.52 -19.67
N LEU A 5 -10.37 -32.38 -18.67
CA LEU A 5 -10.09 -31.94 -17.29
C LEU A 5 -8.69 -31.32 -17.13
N LEU A 6 -7.68 -31.82 -17.85
CA LEU A 6 -6.31 -31.31 -17.74
C LEU A 6 -6.16 -29.83 -18.16
N PRO A 7 -6.70 -29.37 -19.32
CA PRO A 7 -6.62 -27.96 -19.68
C PRO A 7 -7.43 -27.06 -18.73
N LEU A 8 -8.56 -27.55 -18.19
CA LEU A 8 -9.35 -26.84 -17.17
C LEU A 8 -8.60 -26.71 -15.84
N LEU A 9 -7.87 -27.75 -15.43
CA LEU A 9 -7.03 -27.72 -14.22
C LEU A 9 -5.87 -26.74 -14.39
N LEU A 10 -5.21 -26.76 -15.56
CA LEU A 10 -4.17 -25.78 -15.89
C LEU A 10 -4.72 -24.36 -15.91
N LEU A 11 -5.89 -24.11 -16.52
CA LEU A 11 -6.53 -22.78 -16.51
C LEU A 11 -6.88 -22.30 -15.10
N GLY A 12 -7.31 -23.21 -14.23
CA GLY A 12 -7.62 -22.93 -12.81
C GLY A 12 -6.37 -22.58 -12.00
N LEU A 13 -5.24 -23.23 -12.27
CA LEU A 13 -3.94 -22.94 -11.65
C LEU A 13 -3.26 -21.70 -12.23
N LEU A 14 -3.49 -21.43 -13.52
CA LEU A 14 -3.00 -20.24 -14.23
C LEU A 14 -3.83 -18.99 -13.95
N ARG A 15 -4.87 -19.05 -13.10
CA ARG A 15 -5.59 -17.85 -12.67
C ARG A 15 -4.55 -16.90 -12.08
N PRO A 16 -4.21 -15.81 -12.77
CA PRO A 16 -3.30 -14.86 -12.20
C PRO A 16 -4.07 -14.26 -11.04
N PHE A 17 -3.46 -14.22 -9.86
CA PHE A 17 -3.81 -13.27 -8.81
C PHE A 17 -3.48 -11.84 -9.31
N THR A 18 -3.98 -11.45 -10.49
CA THR A 18 -3.82 -10.12 -11.10
C THR A 18 -5.12 -9.32 -11.00
N ALA A 19 -6.09 -9.77 -10.19
CA ALA A 19 -6.98 -8.82 -9.57
C ALA A 19 -6.13 -8.06 -8.55
N GLY A 20 -5.32 -7.11 -9.03
CA GLY A 20 -4.64 -6.16 -8.16
C GLY A 20 -5.68 -5.64 -7.19
N CYS A 21 -5.39 -5.75 -5.89
CA CYS A 21 -6.29 -5.23 -4.87
C CYS A 21 -6.65 -3.80 -5.28
N PRO A 22 -7.94 -3.46 -5.44
CA PRO A 22 -8.34 -2.15 -5.95
C PRO A 22 -7.88 -0.97 -5.06
N LEU A 23 -7.27 -1.27 -3.91
CA LEU A 23 -6.74 -0.32 -2.93
C LEU A 23 -5.23 -0.48 -2.66
N THR A 24 -4.49 -1.29 -3.45
CA THR A 24 -3.03 -1.34 -3.31
C THR A 24 -2.37 -0.31 -4.21
N GLN A 25 -1.78 0.71 -3.60
CA GLN A 25 -0.89 1.63 -4.27
C GLN A 25 0.50 1.00 -4.37
N GLN A 26 1.06 0.92 -5.57
CA GLN A 26 2.43 0.49 -5.77
C GLN A 26 3.36 1.63 -5.37
N CYS A 27 4.06 1.47 -4.24
CA CYS A 27 5.06 2.43 -3.79
C CYS A 27 6.39 2.12 -4.46
N GLU A 28 7.03 3.12 -5.07
CA GLU A 28 8.42 3.02 -5.48
C GLU A 28 9.32 3.16 -4.24
N SER A 29 10.38 2.35 -4.17
CA SER A 29 11.40 2.51 -3.14
C SER A 29 12.13 3.82 -3.39
N THR A 30 12.25 4.65 -2.37
CA THR A 30 13.00 5.90 -2.41
C THR A 30 14.15 5.86 -1.41
N ASP A 31 15.27 6.50 -1.75
CA ASP A 31 16.38 6.67 -0.82
C ASP A 31 16.00 7.69 0.26
N GLY A 32 15.73 7.22 1.48
CA GLY A 32 15.44 8.09 2.60
C GLY A 32 14.62 7.43 3.70
N ASP A 33 14.39 8.20 4.77
CA ASP A 33 13.49 7.85 5.86
C ASP A 33 12.43 8.94 6.03
N ILE A 34 11.38 8.63 6.79
CA ILE A 34 10.30 9.58 7.06
C ILE A 34 10.77 10.79 7.89
N TYR A 35 11.91 10.70 8.59
CA TYR A 35 12.35 11.68 9.59
C TYR A 35 12.87 12.99 8.99
N ARG A 36 12.99 13.07 7.66
CA ARG A 36 13.34 14.29 6.92
C ARG A 36 12.12 15.14 6.57
N TYR A 37 10.91 14.63 6.85
CA TYR A 37 9.66 15.26 6.46
C TYR A 37 8.88 15.79 7.68
N GLN A 38 7.94 16.69 7.39
CA GLN A 38 7.12 17.36 8.36
C GLN A 38 5.74 17.66 7.75
N ALA A 39 4.72 17.79 8.60
CA ALA A 39 3.37 18.15 8.19
C ALA A 39 2.80 19.22 9.11
N LYS A 40 1.88 20.04 8.60
CA LYS A 40 1.07 20.91 9.45
C LYS A 40 -0.12 20.13 9.99
N THR A 41 -0.48 20.41 11.24
CA THR A 41 -1.75 19.91 11.79
C THR A 41 -2.93 20.50 11.02
N LEU A 42 -4.07 19.80 11.00
CA LEU A 42 -5.27 20.21 10.25
C LEU A 42 -5.75 21.64 10.56
N ASN A 43 -5.54 22.12 11.79
CA ASN A 43 -5.89 23.47 12.23
C ASN A 43 -4.74 24.48 12.12
N ASP A 44 -3.64 24.13 11.44
CA ASP A 44 -2.41 24.93 11.31
C ASP A 44 -1.74 25.37 12.63
N SER A 45 -2.16 24.82 13.78
CA SER A 45 -1.64 25.23 15.09
C SER A 45 -0.16 24.96 15.28
N ARG A 46 0.37 23.90 14.64
CA ARG A 46 1.79 23.58 14.66
C ARG A 46 2.23 22.78 13.46
N THR A 47 3.54 22.82 13.22
CA THR A 47 4.25 21.88 12.37
C THR A 47 4.71 20.70 13.20
N VAL A 48 4.43 19.49 12.74
CA VAL A 48 4.87 18.22 13.34
C VAL A 48 6.02 17.68 12.50
N ASN A 49 7.16 17.42 13.12
CA ASN A 49 8.29 16.76 12.47
C ASN A 49 8.14 15.24 12.64
N PHE A 50 8.31 14.46 11.57
CA PHE A 50 8.17 13.01 11.71
C PHE A 50 9.33 12.37 12.48
N SER A 51 10.46 13.07 12.64
CA SER A 51 11.56 12.64 13.52
C SER A 51 11.16 12.50 14.99
N ASP A 52 10.08 13.15 15.42
CA ASP A 52 9.51 13.02 16.77
C ASP A 52 8.96 11.61 17.05
N TYR A 53 8.72 10.80 16.00
CA TYR A 53 8.19 9.43 16.11
C TYR A 53 9.27 8.33 16.01
N ARG A 54 10.56 8.68 16.14
CA ARG A 54 11.66 7.69 16.13
C ARG A 54 11.43 6.59 17.17
N GLY A 55 11.66 5.35 16.76
CA GLY A 55 11.49 4.17 17.62
C GLY A 55 10.05 3.66 17.74
N THR A 56 9.11 4.21 16.96
CA THR A 56 7.71 3.78 16.92
C THR A 56 7.32 3.27 15.53
N SER A 57 6.28 2.44 15.45
CA SER A 57 5.65 2.07 14.19
C SER A 57 4.63 3.12 13.78
N VAL A 58 4.75 3.66 12.56
CA VAL A 58 3.91 4.75 12.05
C VAL A 58 3.09 4.24 10.86
N LEU A 59 1.78 4.49 10.87
CA LEU A 59 0.86 4.19 9.76
C LEU A 59 0.38 5.50 9.12
N PHE A 60 0.65 5.68 7.83
CA PHE A 60 0.16 6.82 7.06
C PHE A 60 -1.15 6.44 6.36
N ILE A 61 -2.21 7.22 6.57
CA ILE A 61 -3.53 7.00 5.96
C ILE A 61 -3.93 8.27 5.21
N ASN A 62 -4.15 8.17 3.91
CA ASN A 62 -4.82 9.20 3.13
C ASN A 62 -6.34 9.15 3.41
N VAL A 63 -6.95 10.30 3.72
CA VAL A 63 -8.37 10.42 4.06
C VAL A 63 -9.07 11.46 3.18
N ALA A 64 -10.37 11.26 2.93
CA ALA A 64 -11.25 12.21 2.25
C ALA A 64 -12.66 12.14 2.88
N THR A 65 -13.42 13.24 2.81
CA THR A 65 -14.83 13.31 3.25
C THR A 65 -15.74 13.54 2.04
N TYR A 66 -16.98 13.04 2.12
CA TYR A 66 -18.01 13.20 1.09
C TYR A 66 -18.71 14.56 1.17
#